data_AF-A0A7W0MRS8-F1
#
_entry.id   AF-A0A7W0MRS8-F1
#
_cell.length_a   1.000
_cell.length_b   1.000
_cell.length_c   1.000
_cell.angle_alpha   90.00
_cell.angle_beta   90.00
_cell.angle_gamma   90.00
#
_symmetry.space_group_name_H-M   'P 1'
#
loop_
_entity.id
_entity.type
_entity.pdbx_description
1 polymer ?
#
loop_
_entity_poly.entity_id
_entity_poly.type
_entity_poly.pdbx_seq_one_letter_code
_entity_poly.pdbx_strand_id
1 'polypeptide(L)'
;MTDAHDGFLAVNSGLVRQTLVEALFGQVEKRSEERPEEAIAAVLEAAGQAFTVADEIPLDHGLRHFGYLARVVEADLFEPARLSADWVPAMLTERFALTGSWSRALTEACGDLARLEPLGKPSPDDETAMTWRVPGPGGHVRHYLARRTIEEHLREREEAVAGDPAELKRPWLYGFFVRACEEALPDGAVLDAPA
;
A
#
# COMPACT_ATOMS: atom_id res chain seq x y z
N MET A 1 39.19 28.37 6.65
CA MET A 1 39.21 27.79 8.00
C MET A 1 38.17 26.70 8.03
N THR A 2 38.66 25.48 7.94
CA THR A 2 37.93 24.20 7.91
C THR A 2 37.59 23.80 9.34
N ASP A 3 36.32 23.92 9.73
CA ASP A 3 35.82 23.20 10.90
C ASP A 3 35.52 21.77 10.46
N ALA A 4 36.47 20.88 10.76
CA ALA A 4 36.25 19.45 10.72
C ALA A 4 35.23 19.10 11.82
N HIS A 5 34.07 18.60 11.42
CA HIS A 5 33.16 17.91 12.34
C HIS A 5 33.80 16.57 12.73
N ASP A 6 34.57 16.61 13.80
CA ASP A 6 35.21 15.45 14.41
C ASP A 6 34.13 14.47 14.91
N GLY A 7 34.16 13.24 14.40
CA GLY A 7 33.40 12.11 14.97
C GLY A 7 32.02 11.79 14.40
N PHE A 8 31.47 12.57 13.45
CA PHE A 8 30.17 12.25 12.83
C PHE A 8 30.33 11.88 11.36
N LEU A 9 30.06 10.61 11.03
CA LEU A 9 29.82 10.22 9.64
C LEU A 9 28.51 10.88 9.18
N ALA A 10 28.60 11.82 8.25
CA ALA A 10 27.43 12.35 7.57
C ALA A 10 26.76 11.20 6.80
N VAL A 11 25.70 10.64 7.37
CA VAL A 11 24.94 9.56 6.74
C VAL A 11 24.20 10.16 5.55
N ASN A 12 24.52 9.68 4.34
CA ASN A 12 23.79 10.06 3.15
C ASN A 12 22.36 9.50 3.23
N SER A 13 21.41 10.35 3.60
CA SER A 13 20.00 9.99 3.76
C SER A 13 19.38 9.48 2.45
N GLY A 14 19.89 9.91 1.29
CA GLY A 14 19.52 9.36 -0.01
C GLY A 14 19.94 7.90 -0.17
N LEU A 15 21.17 7.56 0.24
CA LEU A 15 21.68 6.19 0.18
C LEU A 15 20.94 5.27 1.15
N VAL A 16 20.71 5.71 2.39
CA VAL A 16 19.93 4.94 3.38
C VAL A 16 18.51 4.69 2.87
N ARG A 17 17.89 5.71 2.27
CA ARG A 17 16.56 5.56 1.67
C ARG A 17 16.55 4.55 0.53
N GLN A 18 17.57 4.57 -0.33
CA GLN A 18 17.70 3.62 -1.43
C GLN A 18 17.90 2.20 -0.90
N THR A 19 18.83 1.99 0.04
CA THR A 19 19.06 0.69 0.67
C THR A 19 17.79 0.15 1.35
N LEU A 20 17.02 1.01 2.02
CA LEU A 20 15.78 0.62 2.67
C LEU A 20 14.71 0.18 1.67
N VAL A 21 14.53 0.95 0.59
CA VAL A 21 13.54 0.64 -0.45
C VAL A 21 13.91 -0.65 -1.20
N GLU A 22 15.19 -0.85 -1.54
CA GLU A 22 15.63 -2.10 -2.18
C GLU A 22 15.48 -3.31 -1.25
N ALA A 23 15.80 -3.17 0.04
CA ALA A 23 15.63 -4.24 1.02
C ALA A 23 14.15 -4.62 1.19
N LEU A 24 13.26 -3.61 1.29
CA LEU A 24 11.81 -3.82 1.31
C LEU A 24 11.34 -4.51 0.04
N PHE A 25 11.73 -3.98 -1.12
CA PHE A 25 11.34 -4.52 -2.42
C PHE A 25 11.75 -5.99 -2.57
N GLY A 26 13.00 -6.35 -2.25
CA GLY A 26 13.46 -7.73 -2.32
C GLY A 26 12.70 -8.70 -1.39
N GLN A 27 12.24 -8.23 -0.23
CA GLN A 27 11.37 -9.05 0.64
C GLN A 27 9.96 -9.21 0.08
N VAL A 28 9.40 -8.16 -0.52
CA VAL A 28 8.10 -8.21 -1.17
C VAL A 28 8.14 -9.15 -2.38
N GLU A 29 9.16 -9.03 -3.23
CA GLU A 29 9.40 -9.87 -4.40
C GLU A 29 9.53 -11.35 -4.00
N LYS A 30 10.40 -11.66 -3.03
CA LYS A 30 10.55 -13.01 -2.49
C LYS A 30 9.21 -13.60 -2.03
N ARG A 31 8.38 -12.82 -1.34
CA ARG A 31 7.05 -13.28 -0.89
C ARG A 31 6.04 -13.42 -2.01
N SER A 32 6.20 -12.66 -3.09
CA SER A 32 5.32 -12.78 -4.25
C SER A 32 5.58 -14.07 -5.05
N GLU A 33 6.82 -14.58 -5.00
CA GLU A 33 7.22 -15.86 -5.61
C GLU A 33 6.82 -17.07 -4.75
N GLU A 34 6.83 -16.90 -3.43
CA GLU A 34 6.25 -17.87 -2.49
C GLU A 34 4.75 -17.97 -2.80
N ARG A 35 4.31 -19.15 -3.28
CA ARG A 35 2.96 -19.41 -3.79
C ARG A 35 1.92 -18.64 -2.97
N PRO A 36 1.10 -17.76 -3.59
CA PRO A 36 0.21 -16.88 -2.85
C PRO A 36 -0.65 -17.74 -1.94
N GLU A 37 -0.73 -17.38 -0.66
CA GLU A 37 -1.74 -17.96 0.20
C GLU A 37 -3.09 -17.72 -0.50
N GLU A 38 -3.85 -18.79 -0.79
CA GLU A 38 -5.15 -18.71 -1.48
C GLU A 38 -6.08 -17.67 -0.83
N ALA A 39 -5.86 -17.38 0.46
CA ALA A 39 -6.51 -16.31 1.23
C ALA A 39 -6.24 -14.89 0.68
N ILE A 40 -5.03 -14.54 0.26
CA ILE A 40 -4.67 -13.20 -0.23
C ILE A 40 -5.36 -12.91 -1.56
N ALA A 41 -5.38 -13.90 -2.46
CA ALA A 41 -6.08 -13.78 -3.74
C ALA A 41 -7.59 -13.59 -3.54
N ALA A 42 -8.20 -14.38 -2.64
CA ALA A 42 -9.62 -14.28 -2.34
C ALA A 42 -10.01 -12.90 -1.74
N VAL A 43 -9.19 -12.35 -0.84
CA VAL A 43 -9.40 -11.00 -0.27
C VAL A 43 -9.29 -9.93 -1.36
N LEU A 44 -8.25 -9.97 -2.18
CA LEU A 44 -8.01 -8.95 -3.21
C LEU A 44 -9.01 -9.04 -4.38
N GLU A 45 -9.51 -10.24 -4.68
CA GLU A 45 -10.60 -10.46 -5.64
C GLU A 45 -11.95 -10.02 -5.09
N ALA A 46 -12.28 -10.40 -3.85
CA ALA A 46 -13.50 -9.97 -3.16
C ALA A 46 -13.57 -8.46 -3.02
N ALA A 47 -12.42 -7.84 -2.70
CA ALA A 47 -12.33 -6.41 -2.59
C ALA A 47 -12.24 -5.72 -3.97
N GLY A 48 -11.82 -6.42 -5.02
CA GLY A 48 -11.50 -5.80 -6.31
C GLY A 48 -12.69 -5.45 -7.21
N GLN A 49 -13.85 -6.09 -7.04
CA GLN A 49 -14.93 -6.04 -8.03
C GLN A 49 -15.70 -4.70 -8.12
N ALA A 50 -15.48 -3.75 -7.21
CA ALA A 50 -16.19 -2.46 -7.20
C ALA A 50 -15.31 -1.23 -7.47
N PHE A 51 -14.00 -1.41 -7.69
CA PHE A 51 -13.12 -0.30 -8.00
C PHE A 51 -12.90 -0.25 -9.52
N THR A 52 -13.13 0.89 -10.13
CA THR A 52 -12.57 1.26 -11.42
C THR A 52 -11.79 2.54 -11.16
N VAL A 53 -10.50 2.56 -11.49
CA VAL A 53 -9.76 3.82 -11.53
C VAL A 53 -10.46 4.66 -12.61
N ALA A 54 -10.62 5.96 -12.35
CA ALA A 54 -11.12 6.88 -13.37
C ALA A 54 -10.30 6.63 -14.66
N ASP A 55 -11.00 6.41 -15.78
CA ASP A 55 -10.46 6.08 -17.11
C ASP A 55 -10.23 4.59 -17.46
N GLU A 56 -11.08 3.68 -16.97
CA GLU A 56 -11.19 2.30 -17.52
C GLU A 56 -9.91 1.45 -17.41
N ILE A 57 -8.90 1.87 -16.64
CA ILE A 57 -7.71 1.05 -16.40
C ILE A 57 -8.15 -0.17 -15.57
N PRO A 58 -8.10 -1.40 -16.11
CA PRO A 58 -8.40 -2.59 -15.35
C PRO A 58 -7.49 -2.63 -14.14
N LEU A 59 -8.05 -2.91 -12.96
CA LEU A 59 -7.24 -3.03 -11.76
C LEU A 59 -6.19 -4.11 -11.93
N ASP A 60 -4.94 -3.68 -11.99
CA ASP A 60 -3.81 -4.57 -12.05
C ASP A 60 -3.76 -5.44 -10.78
N HIS A 61 -4.07 -6.73 -10.94
CA HIS A 61 -4.04 -7.70 -9.84
C HIS A 61 -2.63 -7.84 -9.27
N GLY A 62 -1.59 -7.73 -10.11
CA GLY A 62 -0.19 -7.80 -9.69
C GLY A 62 0.15 -6.63 -8.77
N LEU A 63 -0.10 -5.39 -9.21
CA LEU A 63 0.24 -4.21 -8.40
C LEU A 63 -0.51 -4.17 -7.06
N ARG A 64 -1.78 -4.59 -7.03
CA ARG A 64 -2.52 -4.77 -5.77
C ARG A 64 -1.84 -5.75 -4.84
N HIS A 65 -1.46 -6.91 -5.37
CA HIS A 65 -0.80 -7.94 -4.58
C HIS A 65 0.53 -7.43 -4.00
N PHE A 66 1.34 -6.72 -4.78
CA PHE A 66 2.56 -6.10 -4.28
C PHE A 66 2.31 -5.06 -3.19
N GLY A 67 1.28 -4.22 -3.33
CA GLY A 67 0.89 -3.26 -2.30
C GLY A 67 0.48 -3.93 -0.98
N TYR A 68 -0.29 -5.01 -1.09
CA TYR A 68 -0.69 -5.84 0.06
C TYR A 68 0.54 -6.41 0.77
N LEU A 69 1.40 -7.09 0.02
CA LEU A 69 2.63 -7.70 0.54
C LEU A 69 3.58 -6.66 1.13
N ALA A 70 3.64 -5.44 0.58
CA ALA A 70 4.43 -4.36 1.16
C ALA A 70 4.01 -4.07 2.61
N ARG A 71 2.71 -4.03 2.90
CA ARG A 71 2.24 -3.84 4.28
C ARG A 71 2.61 -5.02 5.19
N VAL A 72 2.51 -6.25 4.68
CA VAL A 72 2.93 -7.45 5.44
C VAL A 72 4.42 -7.38 5.78
N VAL A 73 5.27 -7.07 4.79
CA VAL A 73 6.72 -6.92 4.98
C VAL A 73 7.05 -5.79 5.94
N GLU A 74 6.31 -4.67 5.89
CA GLU A 74 6.48 -3.59 6.86
C GLU A 74 6.24 -4.07 8.30
N ALA A 75 5.16 -4.81 8.55
CA ALA A 75 4.81 -5.32 9.88
C ALA A 75 5.90 -6.26 10.45
N ASP A 76 6.55 -7.03 9.59
CA ASP A 76 7.63 -7.92 9.99
C ASP A 76 8.94 -7.18 10.33
N LEU A 77 9.25 -6.13 9.57
CA LEU A 77 10.54 -5.45 9.66
C LEU A 77 10.56 -4.22 10.58
N PHE A 78 9.42 -3.57 10.81
CA PHE A 78 9.35 -2.32 11.57
C PHE A 78 8.41 -2.47 12.77
N GLU A 79 8.95 -2.27 13.98
CA GLU A 79 8.14 -2.31 15.22
C GLU A 79 6.89 -1.43 15.15
N PRO A 80 6.94 -0.16 14.67
CA PRO A 80 5.74 0.66 14.57
C PRO A 80 4.68 0.08 13.64
N ALA A 81 5.07 -0.65 12.60
CA ALA A 81 4.14 -1.22 11.63
C ALA A 81 3.32 -2.39 12.19
N ARG A 82 3.67 -2.92 13.37
CA ARG A 82 2.87 -3.95 14.06
C ARG A 82 1.61 -3.39 14.72
N LEU A 83 1.50 -2.07 14.82
CA LEU A 83 0.30 -1.39 15.30
C LEU A 83 -0.64 -1.14 14.13
N SER A 84 -1.94 -1.33 14.38
CA SER A 84 -2.99 -0.88 13.46
C SER A 84 -3.12 0.65 13.52
N ALA A 85 -3.60 1.23 12.43
CA ALA A 85 -3.91 2.65 12.39
C ALA A 85 -5.20 2.94 13.19
N ASP A 86 -5.11 3.82 14.18
CA ASP A 86 -6.18 4.12 15.16
C ASP A 86 -7.47 4.69 14.56
N TRP A 87 -7.37 5.36 13.41
CA TRP A 87 -8.50 5.93 12.68
C TRP A 87 -9.27 4.91 11.83
N VAL A 88 -8.67 3.75 11.53
CA VAL A 88 -9.27 2.77 10.62
C VAL A 88 -10.53 2.12 11.19
N PRO A 89 -10.59 1.66 12.46
CA PRO A 89 -11.80 1.03 13.01
C PRO A 89 -13.05 1.91 12.94
N ALA A 90 -12.91 3.21 13.24
CA ALA A 90 -14.01 4.18 13.17
C ALA A 90 -14.48 4.36 11.73
N MET A 91 -13.55 4.59 10.79
CA MET A 91 -13.85 4.71 9.36
C MET A 91 -14.58 3.46 8.83
N LEU A 92 -14.10 2.26 9.15
CA LEU A 92 -14.72 1.02 8.68
C LEU A 92 -16.11 0.81 9.28
N THR A 93 -16.31 1.17 10.54
CA THR A 93 -17.62 1.08 11.22
C THR A 93 -18.63 2.04 10.59
N GLU A 94 -18.22 3.28 10.29
CA GLU A 94 -19.06 4.25 9.58
C GLU A 94 -19.45 3.74 8.19
N ARG A 95 -18.50 3.15 7.45
CA ARG A 95 -18.77 2.56 6.14
C ARG A 95 -19.68 1.34 6.24
N PHE A 96 -19.47 0.47 7.23
CA PHE A 96 -20.34 -0.68 7.48
C PHE A 96 -21.78 -0.26 7.76
N ALA A 97 -21.99 0.82 8.52
CA ALA A 97 -23.33 1.36 8.77
C ALA A 97 -24.06 1.78 7.47
N LEU A 98 -23.33 2.15 6.41
CA LEU A 98 -23.87 2.52 5.11
C LEU A 98 -24.07 1.31 4.18
N THR A 99 -23.13 0.36 4.21
CA THR A 99 -23.10 -0.75 3.24
C THR A 99 -23.81 -2.02 3.74
N GLY A 100 -23.90 -2.21 5.06
CA GLY A 100 -24.38 -3.44 5.69
C GLY A 100 -23.46 -4.65 5.49
N SER A 101 -22.23 -4.46 4.98
CA SER A 101 -21.28 -5.54 4.66
C SER A 101 -19.85 -5.08 4.89
N TRP A 102 -19.06 -5.88 5.62
CA TRP A 102 -17.65 -5.59 5.89
C TRP A 102 -16.81 -5.64 4.62
N SER A 103 -17.03 -6.61 3.73
CA SER A 103 -16.35 -6.68 2.43
C SER A 103 -16.56 -5.41 1.62
N ARG A 104 -17.81 -4.93 1.53
CA ARG A 104 -18.12 -3.67 0.82
C ARG A 104 -17.53 -2.45 1.52
N ALA A 105 -17.65 -2.38 2.85
CA ALA A 105 -17.11 -1.27 3.62
C ALA A 105 -15.59 -1.12 3.44
N LEU A 106 -14.87 -2.24 3.50
CA LEU A 106 -13.42 -2.30 3.28
C LEU A 106 -13.08 -1.89 1.85
N THR A 107 -13.76 -2.46 0.86
CA THR A 107 -13.55 -2.17 -0.56
C THR A 107 -13.73 -0.70 -0.89
N GLU A 108 -14.86 -0.13 -0.51
CA GLU A 108 -15.20 1.26 -0.79
C GLU A 108 -14.24 2.22 -0.05
N ALA A 109 -13.90 1.92 1.21
CA ALA A 109 -12.93 2.70 1.97
C ALA A 109 -11.53 2.67 1.34
N CYS A 110 -11.02 1.49 1.00
CA CYS A 110 -9.70 1.33 0.38
C CYS A 110 -9.65 2.00 -1.00
N GLY A 111 -10.74 1.93 -1.75
CA GLY A 111 -10.88 2.64 -3.03
C GLY A 111 -10.81 4.16 -2.86
N ASP A 112 -11.55 4.71 -1.90
CA ASP A 112 -11.53 6.15 -1.62
C ASP A 112 -10.15 6.61 -1.12
N LEU A 113 -9.52 5.87 -0.19
CA LEU A 113 -8.16 6.15 0.29
C LEU A 113 -7.14 6.11 -0.86
N ALA A 114 -7.18 5.05 -1.66
CA ALA A 114 -6.28 4.89 -2.79
C ALA A 114 -6.49 6.00 -3.82
N ARG A 115 -7.71 6.51 -4.04
CA ARG A 115 -8.02 7.60 -4.98
C ARG A 115 -7.59 8.97 -4.46
N LEU A 116 -7.76 9.24 -3.16
CA LEU A 116 -7.46 10.54 -2.56
C LEU A 116 -5.96 10.77 -2.34
N GLU A 117 -5.18 9.71 -2.13
CA GLU A 117 -3.74 9.83 -1.89
C GLU A 117 -3.04 10.65 -3.01
N PRO A 118 -2.00 11.44 -2.73
CA PRO A 118 -1.22 12.08 -3.79
C PRO A 118 -0.49 11.04 -4.66
N LEU A 119 -0.55 11.19 -5.99
CA LEU A 119 0.22 10.32 -6.91
C LEU A 119 1.73 10.54 -6.78
N GLY A 120 2.13 11.80 -6.54
CA GLY A 120 3.51 12.18 -6.29
C GLY A 120 4.06 11.69 -4.96
N LYS A 121 5.22 12.24 -4.59
CA LYS A 121 5.81 12.05 -3.27
C LYS A 121 4.91 12.73 -2.22
N PRO A 122 4.34 11.98 -1.26
CA PRO A 122 3.39 12.54 -0.30
C PRO A 122 4.09 13.43 0.72
N SER A 123 3.51 14.60 1.01
CA SER A 123 3.97 15.47 2.10
C SER A 123 3.41 14.98 3.44
N PRO A 124 4.18 15.03 4.55
CA PRO A 124 3.65 14.70 5.88
C PRO A 124 2.57 15.68 6.36
N ASP A 125 2.55 16.90 5.82
CA ASP A 125 1.57 17.94 6.17
C ASP A 125 0.32 17.90 5.26
N ASP A 126 0.27 16.98 4.29
CA ASP A 126 -0.89 16.82 3.41
C ASP A 126 -1.89 15.86 4.06
N GLU A 127 -3.06 16.36 4.43
CA GLU A 127 -4.12 15.59 5.08
C GLU A 127 -4.66 14.44 4.21
N THR A 128 -4.50 14.55 2.88
CA THR A 128 -4.91 13.50 1.93
C THR A 128 -3.87 12.39 1.80
N ALA A 129 -2.64 12.59 2.29
CA ALA A 129 -1.58 11.60 2.29
C ALA A 129 -1.76 10.57 3.41
N MET A 130 -2.83 9.78 3.31
CA MET A 130 -3.21 8.75 4.26
C MET A 130 -2.12 7.70 4.49
N THR A 131 -1.22 7.49 3.53
CA THR A 131 -0.04 6.64 3.76
C THR A 131 0.84 7.15 4.89
N TRP A 132 0.89 8.45 5.23
CA TRP A 132 1.65 8.92 6.41
C TRP A 132 1.01 8.54 7.73
N ARG A 133 -0.31 8.34 7.73
CA ARG A 133 -1.11 8.05 8.93
C ARG A 133 -1.17 6.57 9.28
N VAL A 134 -0.54 5.72 8.48
CA VAL A 134 -0.37 4.29 8.78
C VAL A 134 0.96 4.09 9.50
N PRO A 135 0.99 3.50 10.71
CA PRO A 135 2.24 3.23 11.43
C PRO A 135 3.25 2.44 10.59
N GLY A 136 4.54 2.81 10.62
CA GLY A 136 5.60 2.11 9.87
C GLY A 136 6.71 3.04 9.33
N PRO A 137 7.31 2.74 8.17
CA PRO A 137 8.48 3.45 7.65
C PRO A 137 8.17 4.84 7.05
N GLY A 138 6.90 5.21 6.94
CA GLY A 138 6.44 6.53 6.50
C GLY A 138 6.10 6.62 5.01
N GLY A 139 5.35 7.67 4.64
CA GLY A 139 4.76 7.83 3.30
C GLY A 139 5.80 7.96 2.17
N HIS A 140 6.97 8.54 2.44
CA HIS A 140 8.04 8.60 1.44
C HIS A 140 8.56 7.22 1.06
N VAL A 141 8.83 6.36 2.04
CA VAL A 141 9.34 5.00 1.77
C VAL A 141 8.32 4.22 0.94
N ARG A 142 7.03 4.31 1.30
CA ARG A 142 5.92 3.70 0.56
C ARG A 142 5.81 4.22 -0.86
N HIS A 143 5.95 5.52 -1.07
CA HIS A 143 5.96 6.10 -2.42
C HIS A 143 7.10 5.54 -3.28
N TYR A 144 8.32 5.46 -2.73
CA TYR A 144 9.47 4.95 -3.50
C TYR A 144 9.40 3.44 -3.71
N LEU A 145 8.85 2.69 -2.75
CA LEU A 145 8.58 1.27 -2.91
C LEU A 145 7.55 1.03 -4.01
N ALA A 146 6.42 1.74 -4.00
CA ALA A 146 5.42 1.66 -5.06
C ALA A 146 6.02 1.95 -6.44
N ARG A 147 6.85 2.99 -6.55
CA ARG A 147 7.55 3.31 -7.79
C ARG A 147 8.48 2.18 -8.25
N ARG A 148 9.29 1.63 -7.35
CA ARG A 148 10.20 0.52 -7.65
C ARG A 148 9.44 -0.72 -8.10
N THR A 149 8.32 -1.03 -7.46
CA THR A 149 7.40 -2.12 -7.85
C THR A 149 6.81 -1.90 -9.23
N ILE A 150 6.29 -0.70 -9.51
CA ILE A 150 5.72 -0.37 -10.83
C ILE A 150 6.80 -0.49 -11.92
N GLU A 151 8.00 0.03 -11.67
CA GLU A 151 9.12 -0.07 -12.60
C GLU A 151 9.51 -1.53 -12.91
N GLU A 152 9.46 -2.44 -11.93
CA GLU A 152 9.66 -3.89 -12.19
C GLU A 152 8.48 -4.50 -12.94
N HIS A 153 7.26 -4.25 -12.45
CA HIS A 153 6.04 -4.81 -13.01
C HIS A 153 5.87 -4.44 -14.50
N LEU A 154 6.26 -3.22 -14.88
CA LEU A 154 6.27 -2.77 -16.26
C LEU A 154 7.44 -3.34 -17.07
N ARG A 155 8.56 -3.71 -16.45
CA ARG A 155 9.68 -4.35 -17.16
C ARG A 155 9.32 -5.78 -17.58
N GLU A 156 8.56 -6.48 -16.74
CA GLU A 156 8.11 -7.84 -17.00
C GLU A 156 6.99 -7.91 -18.05
N ARG A 157 6.28 -6.80 -18.28
CA ARG A 157 5.19 -6.70 -19.25
C ARG A 157 5.68 -6.00 -20.51
N GLU A 158 5.64 -6.71 -21.64
CA GLU A 158 5.93 -6.12 -22.97
C GLU A 158 4.86 -5.12 -23.45
N GLU A 159 3.77 -4.94 -22.68
CA GLU A 159 2.63 -4.11 -23.05
C GLU A 159 2.82 -2.64 -22.66
N ALA A 160 2.48 -1.73 -23.58
CA ALA A 160 2.41 -0.31 -23.28
C ALA A 160 1.24 -0.03 -22.31
N VAL A 161 1.54 0.66 -21.21
CA VAL A 161 0.52 1.19 -20.30
C VAL A 161 -0.25 2.29 -21.03
N ALA A 162 -1.56 2.10 -21.20
CA ALA A 162 -2.45 3.17 -21.63
C ALA A 162 -2.73 4.11 -20.44
N GLY A 163 -2.65 5.42 -20.64
CA GLY A 163 -2.93 6.44 -19.62
C GLY A 163 -1.70 7.01 -18.93
N ASP A 164 -1.91 7.74 -17.83
CA ASP A 164 -0.83 8.30 -17.00
C ASP A 164 -0.17 7.19 -16.16
N PRO A 165 1.14 6.89 -16.35
CA PRO A 165 1.85 5.89 -15.55
C PRO A 165 1.81 6.16 -14.05
N ALA A 166 1.58 7.41 -13.62
CA ALA A 166 1.42 7.74 -12.20
C ALA A 166 0.18 7.06 -11.59
N GLU A 167 -0.89 6.82 -12.36
CA GLU A 167 -2.12 6.17 -11.88
C GLU A 167 -1.90 4.69 -11.51
N LEU A 168 -0.81 4.06 -11.98
CA LEU A 168 -0.42 2.71 -11.53
C LEU A 168 -0.09 2.66 -10.03
N LYS A 169 0.13 3.81 -9.38
CA LYS A 169 0.24 3.88 -7.93
C LYS A 169 -1.09 3.54 -7.23
N ARG A 170 -2.24 3.79 -7.86
CA ARG A 170 -3.57 3.53 -7.29
C ARG A 170 -3.82 2.06 -6.95
N PRO A 171 -3.65 1.09 -7.87
CA PRO A 171 -3.83 -0.32 -7.52
C PRO A 171 -2.84 -0.78 -6.46
N TRP A 172 -1.59 -0.27 -6.47
CA TRP A 172 -0.63 -0.56 -5.39
C TRP A 172 -1.12 -0.04 -4.03
N LEU A 173 -1.55 1.22 -3.96
CA LEU A 173 -2.09 1.83 -2.73
C LEU A 173 -3.34 1.10 -2.25
N TYR A 174 -4.19 0.68 -3.19
CA TYR A 174 -5.38 -0.10 -2.89
C TYR A 174 -5.02 -1.37 -2.11
N GLY A 175 -4.11 -2.19 -2.64
CA GLY A 175 -3.66 -3.40 -1.95
C GLY A 175 -3.02 -3.13 -0.59
N PHE A 176 -2.22 -2.06 -0.49
CA PHE A 176 -1.63 -1.63 0.77
C PHE A 176 -2.69 -1.28 1.82
N PHE A 177 -3.71 -0.51 1.44
CA PHE A 177 -4.79 -0.11 2.34
C PHE A 177 -5.71 -1.28 2.69
N VAL A 178 -5.92 -2.25 1.80
CA VAL A 178 -6.67 -3.49 2.11
C VAL A 178 -6.03 -4.17 3.31
N ARG A 179 -4.73 -4.47 3.26
CA ARG A 179 -4.04 -5.11 4.38
C ARG A 179 -4.09 -4.28 5.66
N ALA A 180 -3.88 -2.96 5.54
CA ALA A 180 -3.95 -2.07 6.69
C ALA A 180 -5.36 -2.03 7.32
N CYS A 181 -6.42 -2.20 6.52
CA CYS A 181 -7.80 -2.30 7.01
C CYS A 181 -8.10 -3.63 7.67
N GLU A 182 -7.60 -4.74 7.12
CA GLU A 182 -7.77 -6.08 7.72
C GLU A 182 -7.20 -6.16 9.14
N GLU A 183 -6.04 -5.55 9.37
CA GLU A 183 -5.38 -5.47 10.68
C GLU A 183 -6.22 -4.74 11.75
N ALA A 184 -7.24 -4.01 11.32
CA ALA A 184 -8.09 -3.15 12.15
C ALA A 184 -9.57 -3.55 12.13
N LEU A 185 -9.93 -4.67 11.48
CA LEU A 185 -11.29 -5.19 11.51
C LEU A 185 -11.68 -5.59 12.94
N PRO A 186 -12.95 -5.37 13.34
CA PRO A 186 -13.40 -5.81 14.65
C PRO A 186 -13.46 -7.34 14.73
N ASP A 187 -13.29 -7.87 15.94
CA ASP A 187 -13.41 -9.31 16.19
C ASP A 187 -14.76 -9.84 15.70
N GLY A 188 -14.73 -10.90 14.89
CA GLY A 188 -15.92 -11.52 14.30
C GLY A 188 -16.43 -10.83 13.03
N ALA A 189 -15.73 -9.83 12.49
CA ALA A 189 -15.98 -9.36 11.12
C ALA A 189 -15.77 -10.52 10.12
N VAL A 190 -16.79 -10.78 9.31
CA VAL A 190 -16.73 -11.77 8.22
C VAL A 190 -16.61 -11.02 6.91
N LEU A 191 -15.55 -11.31 6.17
CA LEU A 191 -15.41 -10.88 4.79
C LEU A 191 -16.09 -11.93 3.90
N ASP A 192 -17.29 -11.62 3.44
CA ASP A 192 -18.01 -12.46 2.50
C ASP A 192 -17.28 -12.49 1.14
N ALA A 193 -17.31 -13.66 0.49
CA ALA A 193 -16.96 -13.76 -0.92
C ALA A 193 -17.94 -12.92 -1.75
N PRO A 194 -17.50 -12.29 -2.85
CA PRO A 194 -18.38 -11.48 -3.67
C PRO A 194 -19.49 -12.37 -4.27
N ALA A 195 -20.69 -11.81 -4.35
CA ALA A 195 -21.87 -12.45 -4.94
C ALA A 195 -21.80 -12.45 -6.48
#